data_AF-A0A0D3LEB6-F1
#
_entry.id   AF-A0A0D3LEB6-F1
#
_cell.length_a   1.000
_cell.length_b   1.000
_cell.length_c   1.000
_cell.angle_alpha   90.00
_cell.angle_beta   90.00
_cell.angle_gamma   90.00
#
_symmetry.space_group_name_H-M   'P 1'
#
loop_
_entity.id
_entity.type
_entity.pdbx_description
1 polymer ?
#
loop_
_entity_poly.entity_id
_entity_poly.type
_entity_poly.pdbx_seq_one_letter_code
_entity_poly.pdbx_strand_id
1 'polypeptide(L)'
;MSEHITHIAVYEDACSLIAFSPSFPQVFKTSVSRYPDCGLMASASRGNHLHALPILARVKDKDQPTEDDLKLMAAALGWIIHRAADLTVKPLYRITGKEYAVSGIPEYVHEIYHDAATFRYVYDEGRRKSVSPHVHLSAATLEEAMKSHPASKVVDAESVEFLVAGLVHGDLMGLQHFSTQAPKDLNSALNTFFARRQRLYEDLRIYIQAYQDPDANLYRKFVTDSNYYNEQDELLRLVRSLQKGKAEASISLDAALEQAPKQSIYTQALHRSYQFLDTARKYFTDEISASAAYDALEIFPKEHRLVN
;
A
#
# COMPACT_ATOMS: atom_id res chain seq x y z
N MET A 1 11.71 4.35 2.11
CA MET A 1 10.39 3.76 1.89
C MET A 1 10.13 3.85 0.41
N SER A 2 10.71 2.95 -0.37
CA SER A 2 10.21 2.63 -1.70
C SER A 2 9.08 1.59 -1.55
N GLU A 3 8.23 1.42 -2.58
CA GLU A 3 6.96 0.65 -2.59
C GLU A 3 5.68 1.43 -2.22
N HIS A 4 5.70 2.76 -2.27
CA HIS A 4 4.52 3.55 -1.89
C HIS A 4 3.37 3.36 -2.90
N ILE A 5 3.68 3.38 -4.20
CA ILE A 5 2.67 3.28 -5.26
C ILE A 5 2.08 1.87 -5.30
N THR A 6 2.91 0.84 -5.17
CA THR A 6 2.49 -0.57 -5.14
C THR A 6 1.50 -0.84 -4.01
N HIS A 7 1.80 -0.40 -2.79
CA HIS A 7 0.92 -0.63 -1.64
C HIS A 7 -0.42 0.09 -1.78
N ILE A 8 -0.40 1.34 -2.22
CA ILE A 8 -1.60 2.13 -2.48
C ILE A 8 -2.44 1.43 -3.55
N ALA A 9 -1.83 1.01 -4.67
CA ALA A 9 -2.53 0.30 -5.73
C ALA A 9 -3.19 -1.01 -5.26
N VAL A 10 -2.47 -1.83 -4.48
CA VAL A 10 -3.02 -3.06 -3.90
C VAL A 10 -4.18 -2.74 -2.96
N TYR A 11 -4.09 -1.66 -2.17
CA TYR A 11 -5.20 -1.20 -1.34
C TYR A 11 -6.45 -0.82 -2.14
N GLU A 12 -6.30 -0.03 -3.20
CA GLU A 12 -7.43 0.39 -4.03
C GLU A 12 -8.10 -0.79 -4.74
N ASP A 13 -7.29 -1.71 -5.27
CA ASP A 13 -7.78 -2.93 -5.88
C ASP A 13 -8.50 -3.83 -4.86
N ALA A 14 -7.94 -3.98 -3.66
CA ALA A 14 -8.58 -4.75 -2.59
C ALA A 14 -9.90 -4.11 -2.14
N CYS A 15 -9.99 -2.77 -2.07
CA CYS A 15 -11.24 -2.07 -1.79
C CYS A 15 -12.29 -2.30 -2.88
N SER A 16 -11.85 -2.35 -4.14
CA SER A 16 -12.74 -2.70 -5.26
C SER A 16 -13.30 -4.11 -5.12
N LEU A 17 -12.47 -5.08 -4.67
CA LEU A 17 -12.91 -6.44 -4.36
C LEU A 17 -13.87 -6.51 -3.16
N ILE A 18 -13.64 -5.72 -2.10
CA ILE A 18 -14.57 -5.61 -0.96
C ILE A 18 -15.94 -5.11 -1.44
N ALA A 19 -15.96 -4.06 -2.27
CA ALA A 19 -17.19 -3.49 -2.78
C ALA A 19 -17.96 -4.50 -3.66
N PHE A 20 -17.24 -5.19 -4.54
CA PHE A 20 -17.78 -6.17 -5.47
C PHE A 20 -18.28 -7.45 -4.79
N SER A 21 -17.54 -7.97 -3.81
CA SER A 21 -17.85 -9.26 -3.21
C SER A 21 -19.12 -9.21 -2.33
N PRO A 22 -20.04 -10.16 -2.46
CA PRO A 22 -21.26 -10.20 -1.64
C PRO A 22 -21.00 -10.65 -0.20
N SER A 23 -19.85 -11.27 0.09
CA SER A 23 -19.56 -11.80 1.43
C SER A 23 -19.26 -10.72 2.46
N PHE A 24 -18.74 -9.57 2.03
CA PHE A 24 -18.34 -8.50 2.96
C PHE A 24 -19.56 -7.75 3.53
N PRO A 25 -19.62 -7.55 4.86
CA PRO A 25 -20.67 -6.78 5.50
C PRO A 25 -20.70 -5.33 4.98
N GLN A 26 -21.89 -4.73 4.97
CA GLN A 26 -22.11 -3.36 4.48
C GLN A 26 -21.22 -2.33 5.18
N VAL A 27 -20.88 -2.56 6.45
CA VAL A 27 -20.03 -1.67 7.25
C VAL A 27 -18.62 -1.58 6.66
N PHE A 28 -18.03 -2.69 6.19
CA PHE A 28 -16.72 -2.71 5.51
C PHE A 28 -16.79 -1.94 4.19
N LYS A 29 -17.83 -2.18 3.39
CA LYS A 29 -18.04 -1.48 2.12
C LYS A 29 -18.18 0.03 2.34
N THR A 30 -18.92 0.42 3.38
CA THR A 30 -19.16 1.82 3.72
C THR A 30 -17.90 2.52 4.22
N SER A 31 -17.08 1.86 5.04
CA SER A 31 -15.84 2.48 5.53
C SER A 31 -14.85 2.78 4.39
N VAL A 32 -14.58 1.80 3.53
CA VAL A 32 -13.58 1.97 2.46
C VAL A 32 -14.06 2.88 1.34
N SER A 33 -15.37 2.96 1.08
CA SER A 33 -15.92 3.87 0.06
C SER A 33 -16.08 5.31 0.55
N ARG A 34 -16.42 5.52 1.83
CA ARG A 34 -16.65 6.87 2.38
C ARG A 34 -15.37 7.51 2.95
N TYR A 35 -14.45 6.69 3.46
CA TYR A 35 -13.19 7.17 4.06
C TYR A 35 -11.95 6.47 3.47
N PRO A 36 -11.79 6.45 2.12
CA PRO A 36 -10.67 5.80 1.47
C PRO A 36 -9.32 6.34 1.93
N ASP A 37 -9.22 7.63 2.24
CA ASP A 37 -8.00 8.30 2.69
C ASP A 37 -7.43 7.70 3.98
N CYS A 38 -8.29 7.31 4.92
CA CYS A 38 -7.86 6.69 6.16
C CYS A 38 -7.19 5.33 5.89
N GLY A 39 -7.76 4.55 4.97
CA GLY A 39 -7.17 3.28 4.56
C GLY A 39 -5.93 3.44 3.70
N LEU A 40 -5.87 4.42 2.80
CA LEU A 40 -4.68 4.76 2.01
C LEU A 40 -3.51 5.14 2.92
N MET A 41 -3.71 6.10 3.83
CA MET A 41 -2.70 6.52 4.80
C MET A 41 -2.21 5.35 5.65
N ALA A 42 -3.14 4.49 6.09
CA ALA A 42 -2.80 3.28 6.83
C ALA A 42 -2.00 2.29 5.98
N SER A 43 -2.39 2.10 4.72
CA SER A 43 -1.77 1.14 3.80
C SER A 43 -0.30 1.48 3.46
N ALA A 44 0.11 2.73 3.70
CA ALA A 44 1.47 3.20 3.53
C ALA A 44 2.29 3.24 4.85
N SER A 45 1.69 2.86 5.98
CA SER A 45 2.32 2.97 7.30
C SER A 45 2.65 1.59 7.90
N ARG A 46 3.87 1.47 8.43
CA ARG A 46 4.41 0.21 8.95
C ARG A 46 4.01 -0.05 10.40
N GLY A 47 3.91 -1.33 10.77
CA GLY A 47 3.84 -1.77 12.18
C GLY A 47 2.47 -1.64 12.87
N ASN A 48 1.53 -0.90 12.29
CA ASN A 48 0.25 -0.62 12.94
C ASN A 48 -0.82 -1.71 12.75
N HIS A 49 -0.53 -2.76 11.97
CA HIS A 49 -1.43 -3.92 11.81
C HIS A 49 -1.79 -4.60 13.14
N LEU A 50 -0.97 -4.41 14.18
CA LEU A 50 -1.21 -4.84 15.55
C LEU A 50 -2.49 -4.23 16.16
N HIS A 51 -2.91 -3.06 15.68
CA HIS A 51 -4.10 -2.36 16.16
C HIS A 51 -5.35 -2.67 15.34
N ALA A 52 -5.24 -3.42 14.24
CA ALA A 52 -6.36 -3.65 13.34
C ALA A 52 -7.48 -4.47 14.01
N LEU A 53 -7.17 -5.62 14.61
CA LEU A 53 -8.20 -6.45 15.29
C LEU A 53 -8.85 -5.75 16.50
N PRO A 54 -8.10 -5.05 17.39
CA PRO A 54 -8.71 -4.24 18.45
C PRO A 54 -9.70 -3.19 17.94
N ILE A 55 -9.39 -2.54 16.81
CA ILE A 55 -10.32 -1.57 16.20
C ILE A 55 -11.57 -2.28 15.68
N LEU A 56 -11.42 -3.41 14.98
CA LEU A 56 -12.56 -4.20 14.51
C LEU A 56 -13.45 -4.66 15.66
N ALA A 57 -12.86 -5.15 16.75
CA ALA A 57 -13.58 -5.56 17.96
C ALA A 57 -14.43 -4.43 18.54
N ARG A 58 -13.88 -3.22 18.59
CA ARG A 58 -14.58 -2.03 19.10
C ARG A 58 -15.80 -1.63 18.25
N VAL A 59 -15.79 -1.93 16.96
CA VAL A 59 -16.87 -1.55 16.03
C VAL A 59 -17.88 -2.66 15.84
N LYS A 60 -17.48 -3.92 16.03
CA LYS A 60 -18.28 -5.13 15.78
C LYS A 60 -19.67 -5.13 16.40
N ASP A 61 -19.78 -4.77 17.67
CA ASP A 61 -21.04 -4.85 18.43
C ASP A 61 -21.89 -3.57 18.29
N LYS A 62 -21.52 -2.64 17.40
CA LYS A 62 -22.24 -1.38 17.20
C LYS A 62 -23.25 -1.53 16.08
N ASP A 63 -24.53 -1.40 16.43
CA ASP A 63 -25.62 -1.34 15.44
C ASP A 63 -25.47 -0.14 14.48
N GLN A 64 -24.95 0.98 14.99
CA GLN A 64 -24.71 2.21 14.23
C GLN A 64 -23.31 2.77 14.54
N PRO A 65 -22.30 2.36 13.77
CA PRO A 65 -20.96 2.92 13.90
C PRO A 65 -20.94 4.43 13.61
N THR A 66 -20.18 5.16 14.40
CA THR A 66 -19.95 6.60 14.18
C THR A 66 -19.06 6.83 12.95
N GLU A 67 -18.97 8.09 12.50
CA GLU A 67 -18.02 8.46 11.46
C GLU A 67 -16.56 8.10 11.84
N ASP A 68 -16.15 8.33 13.08
CA ASP A 68 -14.81 7.99 13.55
C ASP A 68 -14.58 6.47 13.62
N ASP A 69 -15.61 5.69 13.91
CA ASP A 69 -15.54 4.23 13.82
C ASP A 69 -15.30 3.76 12.39
N LEU A 70 -16.00 4.36 11.42
CA LEU A 70 -15.82 4.03 10.00
C LEU A 70 -14.43 4.44 9.48
N LYS A 71 -13.92 5.62 9.88
CA LYS A 71 -12.56 6.06 9.57
C LYS A 71 -11.51 5.10 10.12
N LEU A 72 -11.63 4.74 11.40
CA LEU A 72 -10.70 3.82 12.05
C LEU A 72 -10.80 2.41 11.47
N MET A 73 -11.99 1.96 11.07
CA MET A 73 -12.15 0.69 10.38
C MET A 73 -11.49 0.72 8.98
N ALA A 74 -11.65 1.80 8.21
CA ALA A 74 -10.93 1.95 6.93
C ALA A 74 -9.41 1.88 7.13
N ALA A 75 -8.89 2.54 8.18
CA ALA A 75 -7.47 2.45 8.55
C ALA A 75 -7.04 1.03 8.94
N ALA A 76 -7.84 0.33 9.76
CA ALA A 76 -7.56 -1.04 10.16
C ALA A 76 -7.49 -1.99 8.95
N LEU A 77 -8.42 -1.86 7.99
CA LEU A 77 -8.40 -2.62 6.75
C LEU A 77 -7.17 -2.25 5.89
N GLY A 78 -6.81 -0.97 5.83
CA GLY A 78 -5.58 -0.50 5.18
C GLY A 78 -4.31 -1.14 5.75
N TRP A 79 -4.17 -1.24 7.07
CA TRP A 79 -3.03 -1.92 7.71
C TRP A 79 -3.00 -3.42 7.45
N ILE A 80 -4.17 -4.08 7.40
CA ILE A 80 -4.28 -5.50 7.09
C ILE A 80 -3.81 -5.77 5.65
N ILE A 81 -4.26 -4.95 4.69
CA ILE A 81 -3.82 -5.02 3.29
C ILE A 81 -2.32 -4.75 3.18
N HIS A 82 -1.81 -3.70 3.83
CA HIS A 82 -0.38 -3.40 3.85
C HIS A 82 0.44 -4.59 4.33
N ARG A 83 0.02 -5.21 5.44
CA ARG A 83 0.69 -6.39 5.99
C ARG A 83 0.69 -7.55 5.01
N ALA A 84 -0.42 -7.80 4.32
CA ALA A 84 -0.52 -8.84 3.30
C ALA A 84 0.44 -8.58 2.14
N ALA A 85 0.46 -7.35 1.61
CA ALA A 85 1.38 -6.96 0.54
C ALA A 85 2.83 -7.13 0.98
N ASP A 86 3.21 -6.58 2.13
CA ASP A 86 4.54 -6.70 2.75
C ASP A 86 5.03 -8.15 2.82
N LEU A 87 4.19 -9.06 3.28
CA LEU A 87 4.54 -10.48 3.44
C LEU A 87 4.68 -11.22 2.12
N THR A 88 4.14 -10.68 1.03
CA THR A 88 4.29 -11.22 -0.31
C THR A 88 5.52 -10.65 -1.00
N VAL A 89 5.71 -9.33 -0.94
CA VAL A 89 6.73 -8.63 -1.75
C VAL A 89 8.10 -8.62 -1.08
N LYS A 90 8.19 -8.43 0.24
CA LYS A 90 9.48 -8.28 0.94
C LYS A 90 10.38 -9.51 0.92
N PRO A 91 9.86 -10.76 0.99
CA PRO A 91 10.72 -11.93 0.84
C PRO A 91 11.48 -11.94 -0.49
N LEU A 92 10.81 -11.56 -1.59
CA LEU A 92 11.44 -11.40 -2.90
C LEU A 92 12.55 -10.36 -2.82
N TYR A 93 12.27 -9.20 -2.22
CA TYR A 93 13.17 -8.06 -2.13
C TYR A 93 14.46 -8.36 -1.38
N ARG A 94 14.38 -9.23 -0.38
CA ARG A 94 15.56 -9.70 0.36
C ARG A 94 16.43 -10.64 -0.46
N ILE A 95 15.83 -11.43 -1.34
CA ILE A 95 16.56 -12.34 -2.23
C ILE A 95 17.19 -11.52 -3.35
N THR A 96 16.39 -10.74 -4.05
CA THR A 96 16.84 -9.88 -5.15
C THR A 96 17.85 -8.88 -4.64
N GLY A 97 17.51 -8.05 -3.66
CA GLY A 97 18.37 -6.98 -3.14
C GLY A 97 19.78 -7.44 -2.75
N LYS A 98 19.92 -8.61 -2.10
CA LYS A 98 21.23 -9.17 -1.75
C LYS A 98 22.08 -9.55 -2.94
N GLU A 99 21.48 -10.12 -3.98
CA GLU A 99 22.20 -10.46 -5.22
C GLU A 99 22.74 -9.20 -5.92
N TYR A 100 22.03 -8.06 -5.81
CA TYR A 100 22.39 -6.81 -6.50
C TYR A 100 23.31 -5.88 -5.72
N ALA A 101 23.27 -5.91 -4.39
CA ALA A 101 24.24 -5.19 -3.59
C ALA A 101 25.68 -5.55 -3.99
N VAL A 102 25.90 -6.81 -4.41
CA VAL A 102 27.18 -7.32 -4.93
C VAL A 102 27.56 -6.69 -6.29
N SER A 103 26.58 -6.22 -7.06
CA SER A 103 26.75 -5.60 -8.38
C SER A 103 26.79 -4.06 -8.32
N GLY A 104 26.82 -3.45 -7.12
CA GLY A 104 26.87 -2.00 -6.94
C GLY A 104 25.54 -1.27 -7.16
N ILE A 105 24.44 -2.00 -7.39
CA ILE A 105 23.10 -1.42 -7.50
C ILE A 105 22.52 -1.30 -6.08
N PRO A 106 22.00 -0.13 -5.65
CA PRO A 106 21.38 0.01 -4.35
C PRO A 106 20.21 -0.96 -4.15
N GLU A 107 20.10 -1.56 -2.96
CA GLU A 107 19.12 -2.61 -2.67
C GLU A 107 17.67 -2.22 -2.98
N TYR A 108 17.31 -0.95 -2.89
CA TYR A 108 15.94 -0.46 -3.06
C TYR A 108 15.54 -0.16 -4.52
N VAL A 109 16.45 -0.27 -5.50
CA VAL A 109 16.15 0.11 -6.89
C VAL A 109 15.04 -0.75 -7.49
N HIS A 110 14.98 -2.04 -7.16
CA HIS A 110 13.93 -2.92 -7.67
C HIS A 110 12.53 -2.51 -7.18
N GLU A 111 12.41 -2.02 -5.95
CA GLU A 111 11.16 -1.48 -5.39
C GLU A 111 10.66 -0.28 -6.21
N ILE A 112 11.58 0.57 -6.69
CA ILE A 112 11.26 1.73 -7.54
C ILE A 112 10.74 1.26 -8.92
N TYR A 113 11.36 0.24 -9.51
CA TYR A 113 10.90 -0.33 -10.78
C TYR A 113 9.50 -0.97 -10.66
N HIS A 114 9.20 -1.60 -9.54
CA HIS A 114 7.87 -2.12 -9.23
C HIS A 114 6.82 -1.00 -9.11
N ASP A 115 7.16 0.09 -8.42
CA ASP A 115 6.29 1.27 -8.33
C ASP A 115 6.07 1.94 -9.69
N ALA A 116 7.12 2.08 -10.52
CA ALA A 116 7.02 2.62 -11.87
C ALA A 116 6.14 1.73 -12.78
N ALA A 117 6.30 0.40 -12.68
CA ALA A 117 5.44 -0.56 -13.39
C ALA A 117 3.99 -0.48 -12.90
N THR A 118 3.77 -0.40 -11.58
CA THR A 118 2.42 -0.21 -11.01
C THR A 118 1.79 1.08 -11.50
N PHE A 119 2.51 2.20 -11.50
CA PHE A 119 2.01 3.47 -12.02
C PHE A 119 1.57 3.36 -13.48
N ARG A 120 2.37 2.67 -14.30
CA ARG A 120 2.03 2.40 -15.70
C ARG A 120 0.77 1.55 -15.85
N TYR A 121 0.72 0.39 -15.21
CA TYR A 121 -0.35 -0.60 -15.47
C TYR A 121 -1.63 -0.37 -14.68
N VAL A 122 -1.52 0.01 -13.40
CA VAL A 122 -2.66 0.20 -12.50
C VAL A 122 -3.30 1.56 -12.71
N TYR A 123 -2.50 2.62 -12.76
CA TYR A 123 -3.01 3.99 -12.90
C TYR A 123 -3.07 4.48 -14.33
N ASP A 124 -2.71 3.64 -15.31
CA ASP A 124 -2.72 3.98 -16.73
C ASP A 124 -1.96 5.29 -16.97
N GLU A 125 -0.74 5.38 -16.41
CA GLU A 125 0.12 6.57 -16.51
C GLU A 125 -0.56 7.83 -15.91
N GLY A 126 -1.30 7.64 -14.83
CA GLY A 126 -2.04 8.70 -14.14
C GLY A 126 -3.33 9.12 -14.84
N ARG A 127 -3.78 8.43 -15.90
CA ARG A 127 -5.11 8.67 -16.51
C ARG A 127 -6.26 8.16 -15.66
N ARG A 128 -6.01 7.12 -14.84
CA ARG A 128 -6.99 6.62 -13.87
C ARG A 128 -6.88 7.37 -12.56
N LYS A 129 -8.04 7.66 -11.99
CA LYS A 129 -8.15 8.32 -10.69
C LYS A 129 -7.91 7.32 -9.58
N SER A 130 -7.33 7.81 -8.49
CA SER A 130 -7.36 7.13 -7.20
C SER A 130 -8.79 7.04 -6.67
N VAL A 131 -9.03 6.08 -5.77
CA VAL A 131 -10.27 6.02 -4.98
C VAL A 131 -10.41 7.22 -4.04
N SER A 132 -9.31 7.89 -3.69
CA SER A 132 -9.32 9.14 -2.95
C SER A 132 -9.57 10.33 -3.86
N PRO A 133 -10.50 11.25 -3.50
CA PRO A 133 -10.66 12.51 -4.22
C PRO A 133 -9.50 13.49 -3.99
N HIS A 134 -8.64 13.24 -3.00
CA HIS A 134 -7.50 14.08 -2.64
C HIS A 134 -6.20 13.66 -3.32
N VAL A 135 -6.16 12.46 -3.92
CA VAL A 135 -5.01 11.96 -4.66
C VAL A 135 -5.17 12.30 -6.14
N HIS A 136 -4.41 13.30 -6.59
CA HIS A 136 -4.38 13.72 -7.98
C HIS A 136 -3.22 13.05 -8.72
N LEU A 137 -3.57 12.17 -9.66
CA LEU A 137 -2.62 11.53 -10.57
C LEU A 137 -2.75 12.13 -11.97
N SER A 138 -1.63 12.20 -12.69
CA SER A 138 -1.60 12.60 -14.09
C SER A 138 -0.35 12.04 -14.77
N ALA A 139 -0.25 12.15 -16.09
CA ALA A 139 0.97 11.81 -16.82
C ALA A 139 2.21 12.58 -16.30
N ALA A 140 2.00 13.75 -15.69
CA ALA A 140 3.07 14.56 -15.12
C ALA A 140 3.59 14.04 -13.76
N THR A 141 2.91 13.10 -13.11
CA THR A 141 3.24 12.65 -11.74
C THR A 141 4.64 12.02 -11.65
N LEU A 142 5.05 11.27 -12.67
CA LEU A 142 6.40 10.68 -12.76
C LEU A 142 7.17 11.24 -13.96
N GLU A 143 6.92 12.49 -14.32
CA GLU A 143 7.59 13.19 -15.41
C GLU A 143 8.64 14.17 -14.89
N GLU A 144 9.81 14.21 -15.52
CA GLU A 144 10.83 15.20 -15.22
C GLU A 144 10.26 16.63 -15.27
N ALA A 145 10.40 17.36 -14.16
CA ALA A 145 9.91 18.72 -13.98
C ALA A 145 8.41 18.90 -14.32
N MET A 146 7.61 17.82 -14.30
CA MET A 146 6.18 17.85 -14.60
C MET A 146 5.86 18.56 -15.94
N LYS A 147 6.70 18.40 -16.96
CA LYS A 147 6.65 19.20 -18.22
C LYS A 147 5.27 19.25 -18.87
N SER A 148 4.50 18.16 -18.85
CA SER A 148 3.14 18.09 -19.41
C SER A 148 2.08 18.79 -18.56
N HIS A 149 2.35 19.09 -17.28
CA HIS A 149 1.42 19.79 -16.40
C HIS A 149 1.27 21.27 -16.82
N PRO A 150 0.05 21.83 -16.92
CA PRO A 150 -0.14 23.22 -17.37
C PRO A 150 0.63 24.27 -16.56
N ALA A 151 0.84 24.03 -15.26
CA ALA A 151 1.56 24.94 -14.37
C ALA A 151 3.08 24.99 -14.63
N SER A 152 3.67 23.98 -15.29
CA SER A 152 5.13 23.93 -15.55
C SER A 152 5.62 25.09 -16.43
N LYS A 153 4.70 25.73 -17.17
CA LYS A 153 4.99 26.89 -18.02
C LYS A 153 5.25 28.18 -17.23
N VAL A 154 4.79 28.24 -15.99
CA VAL A 154 4.80 29.46 -15.16
C VAL A 154 5.44 29.23 -13.80
N VAL A 155 5.74 27.97 -13.44
CA VAL A 155 6.36 27.57 -12.19
C VAL A 155 7.63 26.79 -12.50
N ASP A 156 8.71 27.16 -11.84
CA ASP A 156 9.91 26.32 -11.76
C ASP A 156 9.63 25.15 -10.81
N ALA A 157 9.36 23.98 -11.40
CA ALA A 157 8.99 22.79 -10.65
C ALA A 157 10.09 22.35 -9.67
N GLU A 158 11.37 22.51 -10.02
CA GLU A 158 12.49 22.13 -9.15
C GLU A 158 12.58 23.04 -7.93
N SER A 159 12.45 24.35 -8.13
CA SER A 159 12.41 25.33 -7.04
C SER A 159 11.21 25.10 -6.11
N VAL A 160 10.04 24.77 -6.66
CA VAL A 160 8.85 24.48 -5.86
C VAL A 160 8.96 23.15 -5.12
N GLU A 161 9.55 22.12 -5.73
CA GLU A 161 9.81 20.85 -5.05
C GLU A 161 10.67 21.06 -3.80
N PHE A 162 11.76 21.82 -3.91
CA PHE A 162 12.62 22.13 -2.77
C PHE A 162 11.86 22.87 -1.66
N LEU A 163 11.04 23.86 -2.01
CA LEU A 163 10.23 24.62 -1.06
C LEU A 163 9.21 23.73 -0.35
N VAL A 164 8.44 22.94 -1.11
CA VAL A 164 7.39 22.06 -0.56
C VAL A 164 8.01 20.96 0.29
N ALA A 165 9.10 20.34 -0.15
CA ALA A 165 9.83 19.35 0.64
C ALA A 165 10.29 19.94 1.98
N GLY A 166 10.83 21.17 1.98
CA GLY A 166 11.22 21.87 3.19
C GLY A 166 10.05 22.13 4.15
N LEU A 167 8.89 22.55 3.63
CA LEU A 167 7.68 22.77 4.43
C LEU A 167 7.17 21.46 5.04
N VAL A 168 7.04 20.40 4.24
CA VAL A 168 6.59 19.09 4.70
C VAL A 168 7.54 18.49 5.73
N HIS A 169 8.86 18.59 5.51
CA HIS A 169 9.85 18.15 6.50
C HIS A 169 9.73 18.95 7.79
N GLY A 170 9.53 20.28 7.71
CA GLY A 170 9.31 21.14 8.87
C GLY A 170 8.09 20.72 9.68
N ASP A 171 6.96 20.49 9.03
CA ASP A 171 5.72 20.06 9.68
C ASP A 171 5.88 18.66 10.31
N LEU A 172 6.48 17.70 9.59
CA LEU A 172 6.74 16.36 10.11
C LEU A 172 7.67 16.37 11.33
N MET A 173 8.67 17.27 11.33
CA MET A 173 9.52 17.50 12.50
C MET A 173 8.75 18.13 13.66
N GLY A 174 7.83 19.05 13.38
CA GLY A 174 6.96 19.68 14.39
C GLY A 174 5.99 18.71 15.05
N LEU A 175 5.58 17.65 14.35
CA LEU A 175 4.74 16.57 14.90
C LEU A 175 5.50 15.59 15.80
N GLN A 176 6.84 15.61 15.80
CA GLN A 176 7.62 14.73 16.67
C GLN A 176 7.53 15.20 18.12
N HIS A 177 6.88 14.41 18.96
CA HIS A 177 6.97 14.57 20.41
C HIS A 177 8.14 13.74 20.95
N PHE A 178 9.17 14.42 21.43
CA PHE A 178 10.17 13.74 22.26
C PHE A 178 9.49 13.36 23.58
N SER A 179 9.37 12.05 23.82
CA SER A 179 8.95 11.53 25.12
C SER A 179 9.82 12.13 26.22
N THR A 180 9.19 12.74 27.23
CA THR A 180 9.87 13.17 28.46
C THR A 180 10.41 11.98 29.26
N GLN A 181 9.90 10.77 29.01
CA GLN A 181 10.58 9.52 29.33
C GLN A 181 11.67 9.27 28.27
N ALA A 182 12.72 10.08 28.33
CA ALA A 182 13.84 9.99 27.41
C ALA A 182 14.55 8.63 27.55
N PRO A 183 15.17 8.12 26.47
CA PRO A 183 16.30 7.20 26.62
C PRO A 183 17.29 7.79 27.62
N LYS A 184 17.93 6.95 28.44
CA LYS A 184 18.79 7.39 29.56
C LYS A 184 19.90 8.36 29.15
N ASP A 185 20.20 8.49 27.85
CA ASP A 185 21.13 9.45 27.30
C ASP A 185 20.69 9.97 25.91
N LEU A 186 21.13 11.19 25.56
CA LEU A 186 20.85 11.87 24.29
C LEU A 186 21.35 11.09 23.07
N ASN A 187 22.45 10.34 23.19
CA ASN A 187 22.99 9.56 22.07
C ASN A 187 22.08 8.36 21.75
N SER A 188 21.47 7.72 22.75
CA SER A 188 20.48 6.66 22.54
C SER A 188 19.21 7.22 21.87
N ALA A 189 18.78 8.43 22.25
CA ALA A 189 17.68 9.12 21.58
C ALA A 189 18.02 9.49 20.13
N LEU A 190 19.21 10.04 19.87
CA LEU A 190 19.68 10.38 18.52
C LEU A 190 19.90 9.13 17.67
N ASN A 191 20.51 8.07 18.21
CA ASN A 191 20.69 6.80 17.52
C ASN A 191 19.35 6.14 17.21
N THR A 192 18.39 6.21 18.14
CA THR A 192 17.02 5.76 17.88
C THR A 192 16.36 6.62 16.81
N PHE A 193 16.55 7.94 16.83
CA PHE A 193 16.05 8.84 15.79
C PHE A 193 16.69 8.54 14.44
N PHE A 194 18.00 8.28 14.33
CA PHE A 194 18.65 7.93 13.07
C PHE A 194 18.31 6.50 12.60
N ALA A 195 18.13 5.56 13.52
CA ALA A 195 17.71 4.18 13.21
C ALA A 195 16.22 4.10 12.83
N ARG A 196 15.39 4.97 13.41
CA ARG A 196 13.94 5.08 13.13
C ARG A 196 13.60 6.18 12.16
N ARG A 197 14.57 6.98 11.72
CA ARG A 197 14.44 7.98 10.66
C ARG A 197 13.83 7.20 9.50
N GLN A 198 12.55 7.43 9.26
CA GLN A 198 12.02 7.20 7.92
C GLN A 198 12.99 7.94 7.00
N ARG A 199 13.51 7.28 5.97
CA ARG A 199 14.25 8.00 4.92
C ARG A 199 13.28 9.08 4.42
N LEU A 200 13.45 10.31 4.91
CA LEU A 200 12.57 11.45 4.62
C LEU A 200 12.76 11.94 3.17
N TYR A 201 13.75 11.37 2.49
CA TYR A 201 14.07 11.63 1.12
C TYR A 201 14.24 10.28 0.41
N GLU A 202 13.39 10.05 -0.58
CA GLU A 202 13.65 9.14 -1.68
C GLU A 202 13.97 10.01 -2.89
N ASP A 203 14.96 9.60 -3.69
CA ASP A 203 15.34 10.37 -4.86
C ASP A 203 14.31 10.19 -5.97
N LEU A 204 13.40 11.17 -6.12
CA LEU A 204 12.34 11.15 -7.12
C LEU A 204 12.88 11.03 -8.55
N ARG A 205 14.12 11.45 -8.80
CA ARG A 205 14.77 11.34 -10.11
C ARG A 205 14.95 9.87 -10.52
N ILE A 206 15.17 8.98 -9.56
CA ILE A 206 15.28 7.54 -9.84
C ILE A 206 13.90 6.96 -10.23
N TYR A 207 12.80 7.43 -9.61
CA TYR A 207 11.45 7.05 -10.02
C TYR A 207 11.12 7.56 -11.42
N ILE A 208 11.42 8.83 -11.70
CA ILE A 208 11.22 9.45 -13.00
C ILE A 208 12.02 8.69 -14.07
N GLN A 209 13.30 8.38 -13.80
CA GLN A 209 14.12 7.61 -14.73
C GLN A 209 13.56 6.20 -14.95
N ALA A 210 13.24 5.47 -13.88
CA ALA A 210 12.67 4.12 -13.99
C ALA A 210 11.32 4.08 -14.73
N TYR A 211 10.59 5.20 -14.75
CA TYR A 211 9.34 5.32 -15.49
C TYR A 211 9.54 5.78 -16.95
N GLN A 212 10.26 6.87 -17.18
CA GLN A 212 10.37 7.51 -18.50
C GLN A 212 11.41 6.84 -19.40
N ASP A 213 12.55 6.44 -18.85
CA ASP A 213 13.67 5.82 -19.58
C ASP A 213 14.28 4.68 -18.74
N PRO A 214 13.51 3.59 -18.53
CA PRO A 214 13.98 2.47 -17.72
C PRO A 214 15.20 1.81 -18.36
N ASP A 215 16.21 1.49 -17.56
CA ASP A 215 17.28 0.59 -17.99
C ASP A 215 16.64 -0.76 -18.39
N ALA A 216 16.81 -1.14 -19.65
CA ALA A 216 16.15 -2.31 -20.22
C ALA A 216 16.54 -3.62 -19.49
N ASN A 217 17.76 -3.73 -18.97
CA ASN A 217 18.20 -4.89 -18.22
C ASN A 217 17.55 -4.90 -16.83
N LEU A 218 17.49 -3.76 -16.15
CA LEU A 218 16.82 -3.66 -14.86
C LEU A 218 15.31 -3.88 -14.98
N TYR A 219 14.66 -3.33 -16.01
CA TYR A 219 13.24 -3.54 -16.24
C TYR A 219 12.93 -4.99 -16.56
N ARG A 220 13.69 -5.60 -17.47
CA ARG A 220 13.53 -7.04 -17.76
C ARG A 220 13.66 -7.83 -16.48
N LYS A 221 14.71 -7.59 -15.70
CA LYS A 221 15.01 -8.39 -14.52
C LYS A 221 14.00 -8.21 -13.38
N PHE A 222 13.66 -6.96 -13.06
CA PHE A 222 12.80 -6.63 -11.93
C PHE A 222 11.31 -6.73 -12.26
N VAL A 223 10.90 -6.54 -13.51
CA VAL A 223 9.48 -6.54 -13.87
C VAL A 223 9.10 -7.77 -14.69
N THR A 224 9.88 -8.10 -15.72
CA THR A 224 9.51 -9.16 -16.68
C THR A 224 9.88 -10.56 -16.17
N ASP A 225 11.16 -10.81 -15.88
CA ASP A 225 11.68 -12.12 -15.48
C ASP A 225 11.19 -12.53 -14.09
N SER A 226 10.96 -11.56 -13.20
CA SER A 226 10.34 -11.77 -11.90
C SER A 226 8.84 -12.07 -11.98
N ASN A 227 8.22 -11.89 -13.16
CA ASN A 227 6.76 -11.89 -13.33
C ASN A 227 6.07 -10.98 -12.30
N TYR A 228 6.55 -9.74 -12.17
CA TYR A 228 6.03 -8.81 -11.17
C TYR A 228 4.55 -8.47 -11.39
N TYR A 229 4.17 -8.16 -12.65
CA TYR A 229 2.81 -7.80 -13.04
C TYR A 229 2.47 -8.43 -14.39
N ASN A 230 1.30 -9.05 -14.51
CA ASN A 230 0.82 -9.66 -15.75
C ASN A 230 -0.64 -9.30 -16.01
N GLU A 231 -0.90 -8.54 -17.08
CA GLU A 231 -2.26 -8.11 -17.47
C GLU A 231 -3.21 -9.27 -17.81
N GLN A 232 -2.69 -10.47 -18.04
CA GLN A 232 -3.50 -11.66 -18.31
C GLN A 232 -4.01 -12.36 -17.04
N ASP A 233 -3.52 -11.97 -15.87
CA ASP A 233 -3.98 -12.53 -14.60
C ASP A 233 -5.46 -12.22 -14.38
N GLU A 234 -6.27 -13.25 -14.17
CA GLU A 234 -7.73 -13.13 -14.09
C GLU A 234 -8.18 -12.18 -12.98
N LEU A 235 -7.53 -12.24 -11.81
CA LEU A 235 -7.86 -11.35 -10.70
C LEU A 235 -7.57 -9.88 -11.05
N LEU A 236 -6.49 -9.61 -11.79
CA LEU A 236 -6.16 -8.25 -12.25
C LEU A 236 -7.14 -7.77 -13.30
N ARG A 237 -7.47 -8.61 -14.28
CA ARG A 237 -8.49 -8.28 -15.28
C ARG A 237 -9.83 -7.94 -14.62
N LEU A 238 -10.24 -8.70 -13.60
CA LEU A 238 -11.43 -8.40 -12.81
C LEU A 238 -11.33 -7.02 -12.16
N VAL A 239 -10.29 -6.72 -11.38
CA VAL A 239 -10.21 -5.40 -10.71
C VAL A 239 -10.08 -4.24 -11.70
N ARG A 240 -9.40 -4.42 -12.84
CA ARG A 240 -9.32 -3.40 -13.91
C ARG A 240 -10.68 -3.16 -14.56
N SER A 241 -11.51 -4.19 -14.69
CA SER A 241 -12.90 -4.05 -15.16
C SER A 241 -13.77 -3.29 -14.13
N LEU A 242 -13.61 -3.59 -12.83
CA LEU A 242 -14.28 -2.89 -11.75
C LEU A 242 -13.91 -1.40 -11.69
N GLN A 243 -12.62 -1.07 -11.87
CA GLN A 243 -12.16 0.32 -11.95
C GLN A 243 -12.77 1.09 -13.13
N LYS A 244 -13.12 0.40 -14.22
CA LYS A 244 -13.84 0.99 -15.37
C LYS A 244 -15.36 1.09 -15.14
N GLY A 245 -15.84 0.71 -13.95
CA GLY A 245 -17.24 0.78 -13.54
C GLY A 245 -18.09 -0.43 -13.94
N LYS A 246 -17.51 -1.47 -14.56
CA LYS A 246 -18.27 -2.66 -14.96
C LYS A 246 -17.41 -3.93 -14.88
N ALA A 247 -17.81 -4.84 -13.99
CA ALA A 247 -17.21 -6.17 -13.87
C ALA A 247 -17.28 -6.94 -15.21
N GLU A 248 -16.19 -7.60 -15.57
CA GLU A 248 -16.15 -8.52 -16.71
C GLU A 248 -16.95 -9.79 -16.37
N ALA A 249 -18.08 -10.00 -17.04
CA ALA A 249 -19.02 -11.08 -16.73
C ALA A 249 -18.42 -12.50 -16.88
N SER A 250 -17.37 -12.65 -17.69
CA SER A 250 -16.66 -13.91 -17.90
C SER A 250 -15.74 -14.31 -16.74
N ILE A 251 -15.43 -13.41 -15.81
CA ILE A 251 -14.47 -13.68 -14.72
C ILE A 251 -15.22 -13.89 -13.41
N SER A 252 -15.16 -15.11 -12.88
CA SER A 252 -15.63 -15.42 -11.52
C SER A 252 -14.55 -15.01 -10.50
N LEU A 253 -14.95 -14.30 -9.44
CA LEU A 253 -14.03 -13.93 -8.36
C LEU A 253 -13.40 -15.17 -7.71
N ASP A 254 -14.20 -16.21 -7.43
CA ASP A 254 -13.70 -17.41 -6.76
C ASP A 254 -12.68 -18.16 -7.63
N ALA A 255 -12.95 -18.28 -8.94
CA ALA A 255 -12.03 -18.89 -9.88
C ALA A 255 -10.74 -18.07 -10.02
N ALA A 256 -10.85 -16.74 -10.10
CA ALA A 256 -9.69 -15.85 -10.17
C ALA A 256 -8.83 -15.93 -8.90
N LEU A 257 -9.45 -16.01 -7.71
CA LEU A 257 -8.75 -16.19 -6.44
C LEU A 257 -8.04 -17.54 -6.36
N GLU A 258 -8.64 -18.62 -6.89
CA GLU A 258 -8.02 -19.94 -6.92
C GLU A 258 -6.73 -19.98 -7.78
N GLN A 259 -6.69 -19.23 -8.89
CA GLN A 259 -5.52 -19.17 -9.77
C GLN A 259 -4.43 -18.20 -9.27
N ALA A 260 -4.82 -17.18 -8.50
CA ALA A 260 -3.95 -16.08 -8.11
C ALA A 260 -2.62 -16.48 -7.42
N PRO A 261 -2.53 -17.54 -6.58
CA PRO A 261 -1.25 -17.98 -5.99
C PRO A 261 -0.16 -18.36 -7.00
N LYS A 262 -0.53 -18.68 -8.25
CA LYS A 262 0.38 -19.11 -9.32
C LYS A 262 0.67 -18.00 -10.35
N GLN A 263 0.09 -16.82 -10.15
CA GLN A 263 0.10 -15.70 -11.08
C GLN A 263 1.21 -14.69 -10.70
N SER A 264 1.18 -13.48 -11.28
CA SER A 264 2.20 -12.47 -11.00
C SER A 264 2.29 -12.08 -9.52
N ILE A 265 3.43 -11.52 -9.12
CA ILE A 265 3.70 -11.15 -7.73
C ILE A 265 2.67 -10.13 -7.22
N TYR A 266 2.30 -9.15 -8.05
CA TYR A 266 1.25 -8.20 -7.74
C TYR A 266 -0.10 -8.91 -7.50
N THR A 267 -0.45 -9.89 -8.32
CA THR A 267 -1.66 -10.71 -8.15
C THR A 267 -1.63 -11.52 -6.86
N GLN A 268 -0.49 -12.09 -6.50
CA GLN A 268 -0.32 -12.81 -5.23
C GLN A 268 -0.49 -11.86 -4.03
N ALA A 269 0.00 -10.61 -4.13
CA ALA A 269 -0.17 -9.60 -3.09
C ALA A 269 -1.65 -9.21 -2.92
N LEU A 270 -2.37 -9.02 -4.04
CA LEU A 270 -3.80 -8.74 -4.03
C LEU A 270 -4.63 -9.91 -3.49
N HIS A 271 -4.31 -11.14 -3.89
CA HIS A 271 -4.95 -12.35 -3.39
C HIS A 271 -4.76 -12.52 -1.88
N ARG A 272 -3.53 -12.37 -1.38
CA ARG A 272 -3.28 -12.44 0.06
C ARG A 272 -4.00 -11.33 0.81
N SER A 273 -4.08 -10.12 0.24
CA SER A 273 -4.86 -9.02 0.79
C SER A 273 -6.32 -9.39 0.92
N TYR A 274 -6.92 -10.01 -0.10
CA TYR A 274 -8.29 -10.52 -0.05
C TYR A 274 -8.48 -11.59 1.03
N GLN A 275 -7.56 -12.56 1.15
CA GLN A 275 -7.61 -13.60 2.19
C GLN A 275 -7.55 -13.01 3.61
N PHE A 276 -6.69 -12.01 3.82
CA PHE A 276 -6.56 -11.33 5.10
C PHE A 276 -7.81 -10.49 5.41
N LEU A 277 -8.41 -9.85 4.40
CA LEU A 277 -9.69 -9.17 4.55
C LEU A 277 -10.84 -10.13 4.85
N ASP A 278 -10.89 -11.31 4.23
CA ASP A 278 -11.87 -12.35 4.55
C ASP A 278 -11.67 -12.89 5.98
N THR A 279 -10.42 -12.99 6.45
CA THR A 279 -10.13 -13.30 7.85
C THR A 279 -10.66 -12.22 8.79
N ALA A 280 -10.43 -10.95 8.46
CA ALA A 280 -10.95 -9.81 9.22
C ALA A 280 -12.48 -9.81 9.26
N ARG A 281 -13.11 -10.12 8.13
CA ARG A 281 -14.56 -10.33 8.02
C ARG A 281 -15.04 -11.44 8.94
N LYS A 282 -14.45 -12.63 8.86
CA LYS A 282 -14.79 -13.79 9.70
C LYS A 282 -14.69 -13.48 11.18
N TYR A 283 -13.66 -12.74 11.58
CA TYR A 283 -13.52 -12.29 12.95
C TYR A 283 -14.64 -11.30 13.34
N PHE A 284 -14.93 -10.34 12.46
CA PHE A 284 -15.98 -9.35 12.65
C PHE A 284 -17.37 -9.99 12.73
N THR A 285 -17.62 -11.12 12.07
CA THR A 285 -18.91 -11.84 12.06
C THR A 285 -18.99 -13.02 13.03
N ASP A 286 -18.07 -13.14 13.99
CA ASP A 286 -18.00 -14.24 14.97
C ASP A 286 -17.77 -15.65 14.36
N GLU A 287 -17.38 -15.76 13.09
CA GLU A 287 -17.04 -17.05 12.46
C GLU A 287 -15.73 -17.63 12.98
N ILE A 288 -14.81 -16.78 13.46
CA ILE A 288 -13.54 -17.20 14.08
C ILE A 288 -13.23 -16.38 15.34
N SER A 289 -12.48 -16.98 16.26
CA SER A 289 -11.99 -16.31 17.47
C SER A 289 -10.92 -15.27 17.16
N ALA A 290 -10.68 -14.34 18.11
CA ALA A 290 -9.59 -13.37 18.01
C ALA A 290 -8.22 -14.06 17.80
N SER A 291 -7.92 -15.13 18.54
CA SER A 291 -6.65 -15.87 18.39
C SER A 291 -6.50 -16.46 16.98
N ALA A 292 -7.55 -17.09 16.45
CA ALA A 292 -7.54 -17.64 15.10
C ALA A 292 -7.33 -16.55 14.05
N ALA A 293 -7.94 -15.37 14.25
CA ALA A 293 -7.73 -14.21 13.39
C ALA A 293 -6.28 -13.69 13.45
N TYR A 294 -5.69 -13.58 14.65
CA TYR A 294 -4.27 -13.17 14.80
C TYR A 294 -3.31 -14.14 14.09
N ASP A 295 -3.55 -15.45 14.20
CA ASP A 295 -2.73 -16.47 13.54
C ASP A 295 -2.88 -16.42 12.01
N ALA A 296 -4.11 -16.32 11.50
CA ALA A 296 -4.39 -16.24 10.07
C ALA A 296 -3.89 -14.94 9.42
N LEU A 297 -3.83 -13.83 10.16
CA LEU A 297 -3.23 -12.56 9.73
C LEU A 297 -1.71 -12.50 9.92
N GLU A 298 -1.11 -13.58 10.44
CA GLU A 298 0.34 -13.68 10.71
C GLU A 298 0.86 -12.57 11.64
N ILE A 299 0.10 -12.33 12.70
CA ILE A 299 0.39 -11.38 13.78
C ILE A 299 0.83 -12.17 15.02
N PHE A 300 2.13 -12.42 15.11
CA PHE A 300 2.72 -13.32 16.10
C PHE A 300 3.09 -12.72 17.48
N PRO A 301 3.43 -11.42 17.63
CA PRO A 301 3.76 -10.87 18.94
C PRO A 301 2.62 -11.05 19.95
N LYS A 302 2.89 -11.73 21.07
CA LYS A 302 1.86 -12.11 22.06
C LYS A 302 1.34 -10.91 22.84
N GLU A 303 2.22 -9.95 23.12
CA GLU A 303 1.94 -8.69 23.81
C GLU A 303 0.94 -7.79 23.08
N HIS A 304 0.68 -8.06 21.80
CA HIS A 304 -0.25 -7.30 20.96
C HIS A 304 -1.56 -8.06 20.66
N ARG A 305 -1.73 -9.26 21.22
CA ARG A 305 -2.96 -10.05 21.08
C ARG A 305 -3.98 -9.61 22.13
N LEU A 306 -5.24 -9.47 21.73
CA LEU A 306 -6.35 -9.37 22.67
C LEU A 306 -6.35 -10.63 23.55
N VAL A 307 -6.22 -10.44 24.86
CA VAL A 307 -6.40 -11.51 25.84
C VAL A 307 -7.90 -11.65 26.05
N ASN A 308 -8.47 -12.72 25.52
CA ASN A 308 -9.84 -13.11 25.82
C ASN A 308 -9.96 -13.48 27.31
#